data_AF-A0A254NUK5-F1
#
_entry.id   AF-A0A254NUK5-F1
#
_cell.length_a   1.000
_cell.length_b   1.000
_cell.length_c   1.000
_cell.angle_alpha   90.00
_cell.angle_beta   90.00
_cell.angle_gamma   90.00
#
_symmetry.space_group_name_H-M   'P 1'
#
loop_
_entity.id
_entity.type
_entity.pdbx_description
1 polymer ?
#
loop_
_entity_poly.entity_id
_entity_poly.type
_entity_poly.pdbx_seq_one_letter_code
_entity_poly.pdbx_strand_id
1 'polypeptide(L)'
;MPTKKPFVRVSAAALAVAVSLGGFGFQPSAMQAAENVSTSQTAISPSFLNDPLRLDLARINGKKDRVFGITGSYSYNPDSYEYYDLIAVEKQAYEVALDPNSSAALLAQVAQNYDQRLNAYMDRYLDKQNVTKSLATLYYILYYNVAKENIDNLDPQDRALFQLVLDTQAYWDNTNATTNQEHVDGYKIYLNAVVKLDDTETYKAQSYQDTVNRYRTGIQSQLANTPGGTDGHETSLALFERSASLLEQSASAGYNYNMVEMIKDDLERRYYELLDELKKDTTPAPTPVQNDKVQLQNRIDYAWTLMELPAGIRSGQTPQSAFGDLRRAIRKAESVYEKGSTAAEFKAAREELDGSIQVFVSRKKP
;
A
#
# COMPACT_ATOMS: atom_id res chain seq x y z
N MET A 1 -7.14 -35.68 21.85
CA MET A 1 -7.93 -35.72 20.61
C MET A 1 -8.84 -34.50 20.56
N PRO A 2 -8.48 -33.45 19.80
CA PRO A 2 -9.38 -32.35 19.53
C PRO A 2 -10.12 -32.60 18.19
N THR A 3 -11.44 -32.51 18.27
CA THR A 3 -12.42 -32.72 17.21
C THR A 3 -12.36 -31.60 16.18
N LYS A 4 -12.12 -31.95 14.91
CA LYS A 4 -12.19 -31.05 13.75
C LYS A 4 -13.66 -30.74 13.44
N LYS A 5 -14.03 -29.47 13.34
CA LYS A 5 -15.30 -29.04 12.73
C LYS A 5 -15.12 -28.97 11.21
N PRO A 6 -16.08 -29.45 10.40
CA PRO A 6 -16.00 -29.37 8.94
C PRO A 6 -16.32 -27.95 8.48
N PHE A 7 -15.48 -27.41 7.59
CA PHE A 7 -15.82 -26.26 6.75
C PHE A 7 -16.87 -26.71 5.73
N VAL A 8 -18.08 -26.17 5.85
CA VAL A 8 -19.15 -26.35 4.87
C VAL A 8 -18.89 -25.38 3.71
N ARG A 9 -18.67 -25.93 2.52
CA ARG A 9 -18.69 -25.20 1.25
C ARG A 9 -20.13 -24.77 0.97
N VAL A 10 -20.37 -23.48 0.74
CA VAL A 10 -21.66 -23.02 0.20
C VAL A 10 -21.49 -22.81 -1.30
N SER A 11 -22.05 -23.74 -2.05
CA SER A 11 -22.21 -23.70 -3.50
C SER A 11 -23.12 -22.55 -3.92
N ALA A 12 -22.78 -21.94 -5.06
CA ALA A 12 -23.59 -20.95 -5.75
C ALA A 12 -24.99 -21.52 -6.08
N ALA A 13 -26.03 -20.88 -5.54
CA ALA A 13 -27.39 -21.03 -6.02
C ALA A 13 -27.97 -19.64 -6.24
N ALA A 14 -28.40 -19.41 -7.47
CA ALA A 14 -28.95 -18.16 -7.97
C ALA A 14 -30.20 -17.73 -7.19
N LEU A 15 -30.25 -16.45 -6.83
CA LEU A 15 -31.50 -15.75 -6.61
C LEU A 15 -31.49 -14.47 -7.44
N ALA A 16 -32.20 -14.51 -8.56
CA ALA A 16 -32.52 -13.33 -9.35
C ALA A 16 -33.51 -12.48 -8.56
N VAL A 17 -33.07 -11.31 -8.10
CA VAL A 17 -33.97 -10.25 -7.63
C VAL A 17 -33.78 -9.09 -8.60
N ALA A 18 -34.82 -8.84 -9.41
CA ALA A 18 -34.93 -7.61 -10.18
C ALA A 18 -35.09 -6.45 -9.20
N VAL A 19 -34.03 -5.66 -9.02
CA VAL A 19 -34.10 -4.39 -8.29
C VAL A 19 -34.37 -3.30 -9.31
N SER A 20 -35.61 -2.81 -9.31
CA SER A 20 -35.97 -1.55 -9.94
C SER A 20 -35.20 -0.42 -9.27
N LEU A 21 -34.48 0.36 -10.05
CA LEU A 21 -33.89 1.65 -9.67
C LEU A 21 -34.98 2.57 -9.10
N GLY A 22 -34.99 2.72 -7.78
CA GLY A 22 -35.81 3.66 -7.04
C GLY A 22 -34.92 4.40 -6.06
N GLY A 23 -34.85 5.72 -6.21
CA GLY A 23 -34.10 6.61 -5.34
C GLY A 23 -34.53 6.53 -3.87
N PHE A 24 -33.59 6.90 -3.02
CA PHE A 24 -33.62 6.97 -1.56
C PHE A 24 -34.92 7.49 -0.95
N GLY A 25 -35.34 6.86 0.15
CA GLY A 25 -36.40 7.37 1.02
C GLY A 25 -36.44 6.68 2.38
N PHE A 26 -35.57 7.10 3.30
CA PHE A 26 -35.83 6.99 4.75
C PHE A 26 -35.36 8.28 5.43
N GLN A 27 -36.30 8.99 6.05
CA GLN A 27 -36.05 10.09 6.98
C GLN A 27 -35.57 9.56 8.32
N PRO A 28 -34.53 10.19 8.90
CA PRO A 28 -34.48 10.46 10.32
C PRO A 28 -34.49 11.97 10.61
N SER A 29 -34.92 12.29 11.82
CA SER A 29 -35.29 13.60 12.36
C SER A 29 -34.26 14.71 12.14
N ALA A 30 -34.74 15.84 11.60
CA ALA A 30 -34.22 17.22 11.69
C ALA A 30 -32.79 17.43 12.24
N MET A 31 -31.79 16.91 11.54
CA MET A 31 -30.52 17.61 11.37
C MET A 31 -30.61 18.34 10.04
N GLN A 32 -30.19 19.60 9.99
CA GLN A 32 -30.11 20.38 8.76
C GLN A 32 -29.47 19.51 7.69
N ALA A 33 -30.25 19.17 6.66
CA ALA A 33 -29.78 18.41 5.52
C ALA A 33 -28.63 19.23 4.93
N ALA A 34 -27.41 18.71 5.09
CA ALA A 34 -26.30 19.14 4.25
C ALA A 34 -26.82 19.06 2.81
N GLU A 35 -26.79 20.20 2.11
CA GLU A 35 -27.20 20.26 0.72
C GLU A 35 -26.53 19.11 -0.02
N ASN A 36 -27.33 18.26 -0.68
CA ASN A 36 -26.81 17.33 -1.66
C ASN A 36 -26.07 18.18 -2.69
N VAL A 37 -24.75 18.26 -2.58
CA VAL A 37 -23.90 18.86 -3.61
C VAL A 37 -24.08 17.95 -4.82
N SER A 38 -25.06 18.29 -5.65
CA SER A 38 -25.30 17.65 -6.92
C SER A 38 -24.17 18.12 -7.85
N THR A 39 -22.99 17.52 -7.68
CA THR A 39 -21.93 17.64 -8.67
C THR A 39 -22.42 16.92 -9.91
N SER A 40 -23.07 17.68 -10.79
CA SER A 40 -23.43 17.28 -12.15
C SER A 40 -22.15 17.14 -12.99
N GLN A 41 -21.23 16.28 -12.56
CA GLN A 41 -20.16 15.81 -13.40
C GLN A 41 -20.79 14.89 -14.43
N THR A 42 -20.68 15.29 -15.70
CA THR A 42 -21.06 14.45 -16.84
C THR A 42 -20.36 13.10 -16.68
N ALA A 43 -21.12 12.01 -16.64
CA ALA A 43 -20.57 10.68 -16.47
C ALA A 43 -19.50 10.42 -17.55
N ILE A 44 -18.24 10.34 -17.14
CA ILE A 44 -17.14 10.02 -18.04
C ILE A 44 -17.29 8.55 -18.40
N SER A 45 -17.51 8.27 -19.69
CA SER A 45 -17.56 6.87 -20.17
C SER A 45 -16.23 6.17 -19.85
N PRO A 46 -16.25 4.98 -19.22
CA PRO A 46 -15.03 4.23 -18.90
C PRO A 46 -14.34 3.63 -20.14
N SER A 47 -14.84 3.86 -21.35
CA SER A 47 -14.35 3.24 -22.59
C SER A 47 -12.87 3.48 -22.87
N PHE A 48 -12.31 4.61 -22.40
CA PHE A 48 -10.89 4.94 -22.52
C PHE A 48 -9.98 3.96 -21.78
N LEU A 49 -10.50 3.20 -20.80
CA LEU A 49 -9.75 2.20 -20.04
C LEU A 49 -9.37 0.97 -20.88
N ASN A 50 -9.94 0.80 -22.08
CA ASN A 50 -9.55 -0.27 -23.01
C ASN A 50 -8.23 0.02 -23.76
N ASP A 51 -7.59 1.16 -23.51
CA ASP A 51 -6.27 1.49 -24.08
C ASP A 51 -5.20 0.47 -23.60
N PRO A 52 -4.46 -0.17 -24.52
CA PRO A 52 -3.40 -1.12 -24.17
C PRO A 52 -2.33 -0.56 -23.21
N LEU A 53 -1.98 0.73 -23.33
CA LEU A 53 -0.98 1.35 -22.45
C LEU A 53 -1.49 1.54 -21.02
N ARG A 54 -2.81 1.75 -20.85
CA ARG A 54 -3.44 1.79 -19.52
C ARG A 54 -3.49 0.40 -18.92
N LEU A 55 -3.79 -0.62 -19.73
CA LEU A 55 -3.73 -2.01 -19.29
C LEU A 55 -2.31 -2.40 -18.88
N ASP A 56 -1.28 -1.95 -19.58
CA ASP A 56 0.11 -2.20 -19.19
C ASP A 56 0.46 -1.53 -17.84
N LEU A 57 -0.02 -0.31 -17.59
CA LEU A 57 0.10 0.33 -16.26
C LEU A 57 -0.61 -0.48 -15.16
N ALA A 58 -1.83 -0.96 -15.44
CA ALA A 58 -2.58 -1.80 -14.52
C ALA A 58 -1.86 -3.12 -14.21
N ARG A 59 -1.24 -3.74 -15.21
CA ARG A 59 -0.39 -4.94 -15.01
C ARG A 59 0.85 -4.63 -14.19
N ILE A 60 1.52 -3.49 -14.40
CA ILE A 60 2.66 -3.07 -13.56
C ILE A 60 2.20 -2.91 -12.09
N ASN A 61 1.02 -2.34 -11.85
CA ASN A 61 0.41 -2.26 -10.52
C ASN A 61 0.22 -3.66 -9.91
N GLY A 62 -0.35 -4.61 -10.67
CA GLY A 62 -0.52 -5.99 -10.22
C GLY A 62 0.82 -6.70 -9.88
N LYS A 63 1.90 -6.41 -10.63
CA LYS A 63 3.25 -6.90 -10.26
C LYS A 63 3.67 -6.33 -8.91
N LYS A 64 3.47 -5.03 -8.70
CA LYS A 64 3.82 -4.32 -7.46
C LYS A 64 3.09 -4.92 -6.25
N ASP A 65 1.80 -5.23 -6.35
CA ASP A 65 1.05 -5.84 -5.25
C ASP A 65 1.63 -7.19 -4.83
N ARG A 66 1.98 -8.02 -5.81
CA ARG A 66 2.63 -9.33 -5.56
C ARG A 66 3.99 -9.17 -4.89
N VAL A 67 4.78 -8.19 -5.34
CA VAL A 67 6.10 -7.88 -4.74
C VAL A 67 5.94 -7.41 -3.30
N PHE A 68 5.01 -6.49 -3.02
CA PHE A 68 4.73 -6.01 -1.67
C PHE A 68 4.21 -7.11 -0.74
N GLY A 69 3.46 -8.08 -1.28
CA GLY A 69 3.05 -9.27 -0.54
C GLY A 69 4.22 -10.15 -0.08
N ILE A 70 5.33 -10.20 -0.84
CA ILE A 70 6.53 -10.97 -0.48
C ILE A 70 7.41 -10.22 0.49
N THR A 71 7.71 -8.96 0.21
CA THR A 71 8.56 -8.18 1.11
C THR A 71 7.85 -7.98 2.44
N GLY A 72 6.51 -8.10 2.50
CA GLY A 72 5.76 -7.37 3.50
C GLY A 72 5.94 -5.87 3.22
N SER A 73 5.01 -5.04 3.67
CA SER A 73 5.23 -3.59 3.63
C SER A 73 6.31 -3.20 4.65
N TYR A 74 7.59 -3.53 4.37
CA TYR A 74 8.76 -3.11 5.14
C TYR A 74 8.82 -1.57 5.14
N SER A 75 8.04 -1.00 6.04
CA SER A 75 7.86 0.42 6.32
C SER A 75 8.76 0.89 7.45
N TYR A 76 9.66 0.03 7.94
CA TYR A 76 10.49 0.33 9.11
C TYR A 76 11.93 0.76 8.77
N ASN A 77 12.28 0.84 7.48
CA ASN A 77 13.54 1.48 7.09
C ASN A 77 13.26 2.88 6.53
N PRO A 78 13.43 3.95 7.32
CA PRO A 78 13.22 5.33 6.86
C PRO A 78 14.19 5.75 5.73
N ASP A 79 15.24 4.97 5.46
CA ASP A 79 16.18 5.18 4.34
C ASP A 79 15.79 4.40 3.07
N SER A 80 14.57 3.89 2.98
CA SER A 80 14.06 3.16 1.81
C SER A 80 13.62 4.13 0.68
N TYR A 81 14.57 4.89 0.14
CA TYR A 81 14.31 5.85 -0.94
C TYR A 81 13.62 5.18 -2.14
N GLU A 82 13.98 3.94 -2.45
CA GLU A 82 13.39 3.16 -3.54
C GLU A 82 11.91 2.82 -3.30
N TYR A 83 11.48 2.63 -2.04
CA TYR A 83 10.06 2.46 -1.73
C TYR A 83 9.29 3.75 -1.99
N TYR A 84 9.74 4.88 -1.46
CA TYR A 84 9.05 6.16 -1.64
C TYR A 84 9.06 6.62 -3.10
N ASP A 85 10.14 6.37 -3.83
CA ASP A 85 10.21 6.59 -5.28
C ASP A 85 9.19 5.74 -6.04
N LEU A 86 9.02 4.47 -5.64
CA LEU A 86 8.02 3.57 -6.23
C LEU A 86 6.58 4.04 -5.94
N ILE A 87 6.28 4.45 -4.71
CA ILE A 87 4.96 5.00 -4.34
C ILE A 87 4.69 6.32 -5.10
N ALA A 88 5.70 7.16 -5.30
CA ALA A 88 5.55 8.40 -6.05
C ALA A 88 5.18 8.15 -7.52
N VAL A 89 5.84 7.17 -8.18
CA VAL A 89 5.49 6.82 -9.58
C VAL A 89 4.19 6.04 -9.68
N GLU A 90 3.82 5.24 -8.68
CA GLU A 90 2.50 4.60 -8.58
C GLU A 90 1.38 5.65 -8.56
N LYS A 91 1.52 6.69 -7.73
CA LYS A 91 0.56 7.81 -7.72
C LYS A 91 0.44 8.49 -9.08
N GLN A 92 1.57 8.73 -9.74
CA GLN A 92 1.58 9.29 -11.09
C GLN A 92 0.89 8.35 -12.10
N ALA A 93 1.10 7.03 -11.97
CA ALA A 93 0.45 6.03 -12.80
C ALA A 93 -1.07 6.08 -12.65
N TYR A 94 -1.61 6.18 -11.43
CA TYR A 94 -3.06 6.36 -11.23
C TYR A 94 -3.59 7.64 -11.89
N GLU A 95 -2.92 8.77 -11.66
CA GLU A 95 -3.33 10.06 -12.20
C GLU A 95 -3.37 10.04 -13.74
N VAL A 96 -2.36 9.46 -14.38
CA VAL A 96 -2.28 9.40 -15.84
C VAL A 96 -3.19 8.31 -16.41
N ALA A 97 -3.24 7.12 -15.82
CA ALA A 97 -4.03 5.99 -16.32
C ALA A 97 -5.54 6.16 -16.16
N LEU A 98 -6.00 6.97 -15.20
CA LEU A 98 -7.43 7.22 -14.96
C LEU A 98 -7.90 8.59 -15.47
N ASP A 99 -7.00 9.38 -16.08
CA ASP A 99 -7.36 10.57 -16.83
C ASP A 99 -7.66 10.25 -18.30
N PRO A 100 -8.90 10.43 -18.78
CA PRO A 100 -9.26 10.21 -20.18
C PRO A 100 -8.48 11.11 -21.15
N ASN A 101 -7.90 12.23 -20.67
CA ASN A 101 -7.17 13.17 -21.51
C ASN A 101 -5.66 12.88 -21.61
N SER A 102 -5.15 11.87 -20.89
CA SER A 102 -3.73 11.50 -20.97
C SER A 102 -3.34 11.05 -22.38
N SER A 103 -2.27 11.64 -22.89
CA SER A 103 -1.70 11.26 -24.19
C SER A 103 -1.01 9.89 -24.13
N ALA A 104 -0.95 9.20 -25.27
CA ALA A 104 -0.23 7.93 -25.40
C ALA A 104 1.27 8.07 -25.05
N ALA A 105 1.90 9.19 -25.39
CA ALA A 105 3.30 9.44 -25.05
C ALA A 105 3.53 9.54 -23.53
N LEU A 106 2.62 10.22 -22.83
CA LEU A 106 2.68 10.32 -21.37
C LEU A 106 2.43 8.96 -20.70
N LEU A 107 1.44 8.21 -21.17
CA LEU A 107 1.15 6.85 -20.69
C LEU A 107 2.38 5.94 -20.83
N ALA A 108 3.02 5.92 -22.00
CA ALA A 108 4.21 5.12 -22.26
C ALA A 108 5.39 5.54 -21.38
N GLN A 109 5.61 6.85 -21.19
CA GLN A 109 6.67 7.36 -20.34
C GLN A 109 6.47 6.94 -18.87
N VAL A 110 5.25 7.07 -18.35
CA VAL A 110 4.94 6.68 -16.96
C VAL A 110 5.05 5.17 -16.80
N ALA A 111 4.60 4.37 -17.77
CA ALA A 111 4.75 2.91 -17.74
C ALA A 111 6.21 2.49 -17.68
N GLN A 112 7.07 3.09 -18.51
CA GLN A 112 8.50 2.82 -18.49
C GLN A 112 9.14 3.19 -17.15
N ASN A 113 8.83 4.38 -16.62
CA ASN A 113 9.36 4.82 -15.32
C ASN A 113 8.87 3.91 -14.18
N TYR A 114 7.59 3.54 -14.18
CA TYR A 114 7.01 2.69 -13.14
C TYR A 114 7.66 1.30 -13.14
N ASP A 115 7.77 0.65 -14.30
CA ASP A 115 8.41 -0.67 -14.42
C ASP A 115 9.90 -0.61 -14.02
N GLN A 116 10.62 0.46 -14.39
CA GLN A 116 12.02 0.66 -13.97
C GLN A 116 12.15 0.79 -12.44
N ARG A 117 11.31 1.61 -11.79
CA ARG A 117 11.33 1.77 -10.33
C ARG A 117 10.94 0.49 -9.61
N LEU A 118 9.96 -0.24 -10.13
CA LEU A 118 9.57 -1.53 -9.58
C LEU A 118 10.69 -2.57 -9.70
N ASN A 119 11.38 -2.61 -10.85
CA ASN A 119 12.55 -3.49 -11.04
C ASN A 119 13.68 -3.15 -10.07
N ALA A 120 14.00 -1.87 -9.89
CA ALA A 120 15.00 -1.43 -8.92
C ALA A 120 14.61 -1.81 -7.48
N TYR A 121 13.33 -1.66 -7.11
CA TYR A 121 12.82 -2.11 -5.82
C TYR A 121 12.97 -3.63 -5.63
N MET A 122 12.61 -4.42 -6.65
CA MET A 122 12.78 -5.88 -6.60
C MET A 122 14.24 -6.29 -6.43
N ASP A 123 15.17 -5.69 -7.18
CA ASP A 123 16.60 -5.98 -7.07
C ASP A 123 17.18 -5.62 -5.71
N ARG A 124 16.58 -4.64 -5.03
CA ARG A 124 17.02 -4.17 -3.72
C ARG A 124 16.47 -5.01 -2.56
N TYR A 125 15.20 -5.38 -2.62
CA TYR A 125 14.46 -5.94 -1.46
C TYR A 125 14.07 -7.41 -1.60
N LEU A 126 14.06 -7.96 -2.81
CA LEU A 126 13.88 -9.39 -2.99
C LEU A 126 15.22 -10.11 -2.91
N ASP A 127 15.18 -11.30 -2.34
CA ASP A 127 16.31 -12.23 -2.33
C ASP A 127 15.83 -13.63 -2.71
N LYS A 128 16.79 -14.54 -2.88
CA LYS A 128 16.52 -15.94 -3.20
C LYS A 128 15.54 -16.57 -2.21
N GLN A 129 15.70 -16.33 -0.92
CA GLN A 129 14.88 -16.96 0.11
C GLN A 129 13.43 -16.50 0.01
N ASN A 130 13.21 -15.20 -0.18
CA ASN A 130 11.90 -14.58 -0.30
C ASN A 130 11.13 -15.13 -1.51
N VAL A 131 11.75 -15.13 -2.70
CA VAL A 131 11.09 -15.58 -3.93
C VAL A 131 10.86 -17.09 -3.96
N THR A 132 11.85 -17.89 -3.53
CA THR A 132 11.71 -19.36 -3.48
C THR A 132 10.65 -19.78 -2.46
N LYS A 133 10.63 -19.16 -1.28
CA LYS A 133 9.59 -19.41 -0.27
C LYS A 133 8.20 -19.04 -0.77
N SER A 134 8.06 -17.91 -1.46
CA SER A 134 6.77 -17.48 -2.04
C SER A 134 6.25 -18.50 -3.06
N LEU A 135 7.08 -18.88 -4.03
CA LEU A 135 6.70 -19.87 -5.05
C LEU A 135 6.45 -21.27 -4.46
N ALA A 136 7.26 -21.70 -3.48
CA ALA A 136 7.04 -22.98 -2.80
C ALA A 136 5.74 -22.99 -1.97
N THR A 137 5.39 -21.86 -1.35
CA THR A 137 4.11 -21.69 -0.63
C THR A 137 2.94 -21.78 -1.60
N LEU A 138 3.02 -21.09 -2.73
CA LEU A 138 1.99 -21.13 -3.77
C LEU A 138 1.83 -22.54 -4.35
N TYR A 139 2.94 -23.21 -4.69
CA TYR A 139 2.94 -24.61 -5.11
C TYR A 139 2.22 -25.49 -4.08
N TYR A 140 2.57 -25.35 -2.79
CA TYR A 140 1.97 -26.15 -1.72
C TYR A 140 0.46 -25.92 -1.61
N ILE A 141 0.02 -24.67 -1.66
CA ILE A 141 -1.41 -24.31 -1.60
C ILE A 141 -2.15 -24.91 -2.80
N LEU A 142 -1.65 -24.69 -4.02
CA LEU A 142 -2.32 -25.19 -5.22
C LEU A 142 -2.35 -26.72 -5.23
N TYR A 143 -1.22 -27.39 -5.00
CA TYR A 143 -1.13 -28.85 -5.12
C TYR A 143 -1.82 -29.60 -3.97
N TYR A 144 -1.54 -29.25 -2.71
CA TYR A 144 -2.05 -30.00 -1.56
C TYR A 144 -3.41 -29.48 -1.07
N ASN A 145 -3.64 -28.16 -1.10
CA ASN A 145 -4.86 -27.59 -0.54
C ASN A 145 -6.00 -27.51 -1.55
N VAL A 146 -5.73 -27.14 -2.81
CA VAL A 146 -6.76 -27.03 -3.85
C VAL A 146 -6.87 -28.33 -4.64
N ALA A 147 -5.78 -28.77 -5.27
CA ALA A 147 -5.74 -29.91 -6.16
C ALA A 147 -5.90 -31.26 -5.44
N LYS A 148 -5.63 -31.32 -4.12
CA LYS A 148 -5.63 -32.57 -3.34
C LYS A 148 -4.76 -33.65 -3.99
N GLU A 149 -3.56 -33.25 -4.40
CA GLU A 149 -2.57 -34.09 -5.08
C GLU A 149 -3.02 -34.60 -6.46
N ASN A 150 -4.05 -34.00 -7.05
CA ASN A 150 -4.48 -34.25 -8.42
C ASN A 150 -4.72 -32.92 -9.15
N ILE A 151 -3.79 -32.55 -10.05
CA ILE A 151 -3.80 -31.29 -10.80
C ILE A 151 -5.09 -31.11 -11.63
N ASP A 152 -5.77 -32.20 -12.01
CA ASP A 152 -7.05 -32.12 -12.71
C ASP A 152 -8.17 -31.47 -11.87
N ASN A 153 -8.02 -31.43 -10.55
CA ASN A 153 -8.92 -30.74 -9.63
C ASN A 153 -8.71 -29.21 -9.60
N LEU A 154 -7.64 -28.69 -10.18
CA LEU A 154 -7.45 -27.24 -10.34
C LEU A 154 -8.35 -26.73 -11.47
N ASP A 155 -8.95 -25.57 -11.25
CA ASP A 155 -9.59 -24.83 -12.32
C ASP A 155 -8.54 -24.31 -13.34
N PRO A 156 -8.96 -23.81 -14.51
CA PRO A 156 -8.02 -23.38 -15.55
C PRO A 156 -7.04 -22.28 -15.10
N GLN A 157 -7.48 -21.34 -14.25
CA GLN A 157 -6.63 -20.24 -13.79
C GLN A 157 -5.59 -20.75 -12.80
N ASP A 158 -6.01 -21.51 -11.79
CA ASP A 158 -5.12 -22.13 -10.80
C ASP A 158 -4.11 -23.08 -11.46
N ARG A 159 -4.54 -23.80 -12.51
CA ARG A 159 -3.64 -24.69 -13.27
C ARG A 159 -2.60 -23.91 -14.06
N ALA A 160 -2.98 -22.81 -14.71
CA ALA A 160 -2.03 -21.94 -15.40
C ALA A 160 -1.04 -21.34 -14.40
N LEU A 161 -1.53 -20.87 -13.24
CA LEU A 161 -0.69 -20.34 -12.17
C LEU A 161 0.29 -21.40 -11.64
N PHE A 162 -0.17 -22.63 -11.43
CA PHE A 162 0.66 -23.76 -11.03
C PHE A 162 1.75 -24.05 -12.07
N GLN A 163 1.42 -24.03 -13.36
CA GLN A 163 2.39 -24.23 -14.43
C GLN A 163 3.45 -23.13 -14.45
N LEU A 164 3.08 -21.86 -14.25
CA LEU A 164 4.03 -20.76 -14.16
C LEU A 164 5.02 -20.93 -12.99
N VAL A 165 4.57 -21.49 -11.86
CA VAL A 165 5.47 -21.82 -10.74
C VAL A 165 6.49 -22.88 -11.17
N LEU A 166 6.05 -23.95 -11.83
CA LEU A 166 6.92 -25.02 -12.33
C LEU A 166 7.92 -24.52 -13.37
N ASP A 167 7.45 -23.71 -14.32
CA ASP A 167 8.30 -23.15 -15.39
C ASP A 167 9.40 -22.26 -14.81
N THR A 168 9.08 -21.52 -13.74
CA THR A 168 10.06 -20.66 -13.05
C THR A 168 11.11 -21.48 -12.30
N GLN A 169 10.70 -22.57 -11.65
CA GLN A 169 11.63 -23.50 -11.00
C GLN A 169 12.53 -24.19 -12.04
N ALA A 170 11.95 -24.65 -13.15
CA ALA A 170 12.69 -25.25 -14.25
C ALA A 170 13.68 -24.25 -14.88
N TYR A 171 13.32 -22.96 -14.98
CA TYR A 171 14.24 -21.91 -15.42
C TYR A 171 15.47 -21.81 -14.49
N TRP A 172 15.29 -21.83 -13.17
CA TRP A 172 16.40 -21.80 -12.21
C TRP A 172 17.28 -23.05 -12.32
N ASP A 173 16.67 -24.23 -12.45
CA ASP A 173 17.41 -25.48 -12.61
C ASP A 173 18.23 -25.50 -13.91
N ASN A 174 17.61 -25.10 -15.04
CA ASN A 174 18.26 -25.07 -16.35
C ASN A 174 19.39 -24.03 -16.44
N THR A 175 19.28 -22.93 -15.70
CA THR A 175 20.32 -21.89 -15.62
C THR A 175 21.36 -22.15 -14.53
N ASN A 176 21.20 -23.21 -13.73
CA ASN A 176 21.98 -23.46 -12.52
C ASN A 176 22.04 -22.23 -11.60
N ALA A 177 20.90 -21.55 -11.40
CA ALA A 177 20.83 -20.34 -10.60
C ALA A 177 21.32 -20.62 -9.17
N THR A 178 22.31 -19.85 -8.71
CA THR A 178 22.88 -19.98 -7.35
C THR A 178 22.78 -18.69 -6.54
N THR A 179 22.73 -17.55 -7.21
CA THR A 179 22.75 -16.21 -6.59
C THR A 179 21.34 -15.68 -6.30
N ASN A 180 21.26 -14.62 -5.47
CA ASN A 180 20.02 -13.88 -5.25
C ASN A 180 19.47 -13.30 -6.57
N GLN A 181 20.33 -12.67 -7.37
CA GLN A 181 19.92 -11.98 -8.59
C GLN A 181 19.29 -12.95 -9.60
N GLU A 182 19.89 -14.11 -9.84
CA GLU A 182 19.36 -15.10 -10.80
C GLU A 182 17.96 -15.60 -10.38
N HIS A 183 17.72 -15.74 -9.07
CA HIS A 183 16.40 -16.12 -8.56
C HIS A 183 15.39 -15.00 -8.73
N VAL A 184 15.78 -13.76 -8.41
CA VAL A 184 14.94 -12.57 -8.62
C VAL A 184 14.61 -12.37 -10.09
N ASP A 185 15.54 -12.59 -11.01
CA ASP A 185 15.32 -12.47 -12.45
C ASP A 185 14.33 -13.54 -12.96
N GLY A 186 14.44 -14.79 -12.50
CA GLY A 186 13.42 -15.80 -12.81
C GLY A 186 12.05 -15.45 -12.22
N TYR A 187 12.01 -14.84 -11.02
CA TYR A 187 10.76 -14.36 -10.43
C TYR A 187 10.15 -13.18 -11.21
N LYS A 188 10.95 -12.30 -11.82
CA LYS A 188 10.43 -11.25 -12.73
C LYS A 188 9.76 -11.85 -13.97
N ILE A 189 10.29 -12.96 -14.51
CA ILE A 189 9.66 -13.70 -15.61
C ILE A 189 8.29 -14.23 -15.17
N TYR A 190 8.23 -14.86 -13.99
CA TYR A 190 6.97 -15.30 -13.37
C TYR A 190 5.96 -14.15 -13.25
N LEU A 191 6.39 -13.00 -12.70
CA LEU A 191 5.53 -11.83 -12.52
C LEU A 191 4.96 -11.30 -13.85
N ASN A 192 5.75 -11.28 -14.92
CA ASN A 192 5.29 -10.84 -16.23
C ASN A 192 4.23 -11.76 -16.84
N ALA A 193 4.29 -13.06 -16.53
CA ALA A 193 3.32 -14.03 -16.99
C ALA A 193 2.05 -14.01 -16.13
N VAL A 194 2.20 -13.91 -14.81
CA VAL A 194 1.05 -13.96 -13.90
C VAL A 194 0.13 -12.77 -14.06
N VAL A 195 0.65 -11.55 -14.25
CA VAL A 195 -0.23 -10.39 -14.44
C VAL A 195 -1.02 -10.44 -15.75
N LYS A 196 -0.53 -11.17 -16.76
CA LYS A 196 -1.30 -11.45 -17.98
C LYS A 196 -2.35 -12.53 -17.76
N LEU A 197 -2.12 -13.47 -16.84
CA LEU A 197 -3.13 -14.45 -16.44
C LEU A 197 -4.25 -13.76 -15.65
N ASP A 198 -3.88 -12.84 -14.76
CA ASP A 198 -4.81 -12.05 -13.94
C ASP A 198 -5.77 -11.23 -14.81
N ASP A 199 -5.41 -10.90 -16.06
CA ASP A 199 -6.33 -10.25 -17.02
C ASP A 199 -7.64 -11.01 -17.27
N THR A 200 -7.62 -12.33 -17.06
CA THR A 200 -8.74 -13.24 -17.28
C THR A 200 -9.45 -13.64 -15.98
N GLU A 201 -8.97 -13.13 -14.83
CA GLU A 201 -9.56 -13.43 -13.53
C GLU A 201 -10.98 -12.89 -13.44
N THR A 202 -11.89 -13.73 -12.94
CA THR A 202 -13.26 -13.31 -12.68
C THR A 202 -13.38 -12.72 -11.29
N TYR A 203 -14.11 -11.62 -11.15
CA TYR A 203 -14.37 -10.98 -9.87
C TYR A 203 -15.86 -10.80 -9.61
N LYS A 204 -16.21 -10.50 -8.36
CA LYS A 204 -17.58 -10.20 -7.95
C LYS A 204 -17.79 -8.70 -7.89
N ALA A 205 -18.48 -8.12 -8.87
CA ALA A 205 -18.78 -6.69 -8.93
C ALA A 205 -19.38 -6.14 -7.63
N GLN A 206 -20.22 -6.93 -6.95
CA GLN A 206 -20.80 -6.58 -5.64
C GLN A 206 -19.74 -6.26 -4.57
N SER A 207 -18.60 -6.95 -4.56
CA SER A 207 -17.54 -6.70 -3.57
C SER A 207 -16.93 -5.30 -3.69
N TYR A 208 -16.84 -4.77 -4.92
CA TYR A 208 -16.37 -3.42 -5.17
C TYR A 208 -17.43 -2.39 -4.78
N GLN A 209 -18.71 -2.66 -5.06
CA GLN A 209 -19.82 -1.81 -4.60
C GLN A 209 -19.87 -1.72 -3.07
N ASP A 210 -19.71 -2.86 -2.38
CA ASP A 210 -19.66 -2.90 -0.91
C ASP A 210 -18.47 -2.09 -0.37
N THR A 211 -17.33 -2.11 -1.07
CA THR A 211 -16.15 -1.31 -0.73
C THR A 211 -16.40 0.18 -0.88
N VAL A 212 -16.98 0.60 -2.01
CA VAL A 212 -17.35 2.00 -2.26
C VAL A 212 -18.33 2.51 -1.19
N ASN A 213 -19.38 1.73 -0.90
CA ASN A 213 -20.38 2.08 0.11
C ASN A 213 -19.75 2.26 1.49
N ARG A 214 -18.88 1.33 1.89
CA ARG A 214 -18.14 1.41 3.15
C ARG A 214 -17.29 2.67 3.24
N TYR A 215 -16.59 3.06 2.16
CA TYR A 215 -15.79 4.29 2.15
C TYR A 215 -16.64 5.56 2.18
N ARG A 216 -17.73 5.62 1.41
CA ARG A 216 -18.70 6.73 1.49
C ARG A 216 -19.26 6.89 2.90
N THR A 217 -19.68 5.80 3.55
CA THR A 217 -20.13 5.84 4.96
C THR A 217 -19.03 6.31 5.91
N GLY A 218 -17.80 5.86 5.71
CA GLY A 218 -16.64 6.29 6.50
C GLY A 218 -16.40 7.81 6.39
N ILE A 219 -16.41 8.36 5.18
CA ILE A 219 -16.25 9.80 4.90
C ILE A 219 -17.40 10.59 5.53
N GLN A 220 -18.66 10.16 5.31
CA GLN A 220 -19.84 10.82 5.90
C GLN A 220 -19.75 10.89 7.42
N SER A 221 -19.30 9.81 8.07
CA SER A 221 -19.08 9.78 9.51
C SER A 221 -17.99 10.76 9.96
N GLN A 222 -16.94 11.00 9.17
CA GLN A 222 -15.89 11.96 9.52
C GLN A 222 -16.33 13.41 9.29
N LEU A 223 -16.99 13.69 8.16
CA LEU A 223 -17.55 15.01 7.86
C LEU A 223 -18.53 15.47 8.93
N ALA A 224 -19.38 14.57 9.44
CA ALA A 224 -20.32 14.88 10.52
C ALA A 224 -19.62 15.33 11.83
N ASN A 225 -18.36 14.96 12.01
CA ASN A 225 -17.53 15.35 13.16
C ASN A 225 -16.59 16.52 12.87
N THR A 226 -16.47 16.95 11.61
CA THR A 226 -15.55 18.00 11.16
C THR A 226 -16.22 19.38 11.25
N PRO A 227 -15.67 20.33 12.04
CA PRO A 227 -16.19 21.70 12.05
C PRO A 227 -16.12 22.32 10.65
N GLY A 228 -17.22 22.87 10.13
CA GLY A 228 -17.29 23.38 8.76
C GLY A 228 -17.74 22.35 7.71
N GLY A 229 -17.92 21.08 8.09
CA GLY A 229 -18.49 20.07 7.22
C GLY A 229 -17.60 19.82 5.99
N THR A 230 -18.10 20.17 4.80
CA THR A 230 -17.40 19.98 3.52
C THR A 230 -16.46 21.12 3.14
N ASP A 231 -16.54 22.26 3.84
CA ASP A 231 -15.80 23.47 3.50
C ASP A 231 -14.29 23.21 3.50
N GLY A 232 -13.62 23.43 2.37
CA GLY A 232 -12.18 23.22 2.21
C GLY A 232 -11.76 21.82 1.76
N HIS A 233 -12.71 20.89 1.59
CA HIS A 233 -12.45 19.51 1.13
C HIS A 233 -13.09 19.18 -0.22
N GLU A 234 -13.63 20.17 -0.93
CA GLU A 234 -14.45 19.95 -2.13
C GLU A 234 -13.67 19.24 -3.25
N THR A 235 -12.38 19.57 -3.39
CA THR A 235 -11.51 18.95 -4.40
C THR A 235 -11.26 17.47 -4.08
N SER A 236 -10.92 17.15 -2.83
CA SER A 236 -10.64 15.78 -2.39
C SER A 236 -11.89 14.90 -2.42
N LEU A 237 -13.05 15.46 -2.04
CA LEU A 237 -14.34 14.81 -2.19
C LEU A 237 -14.67 14.51 -3.66
N ALA A 238 -14.46 15.48 -4.56
CA ALA A 238 -14.70 15.29 -5.99
C ALA A 238 -13.77 14.23 -6.60
N LEU A 239 -12.50 14.18 -6.19
CA LEU A 239 -11.56 13.15 -6.63
C LEU A 239 -11.96 11.76 -6.11
N PHE A 240 -12.35 11.65 -4.84
CA PHE A 240 -12.86 10.40 -4.27
C PHE A 240 -14.11 9.91 -5.03
N GLU A 241 -15.11 10.77 -5.24
CA GLU A 241 -16.35 10.38 -5.92
C GLU A 241 -16.13 10.03 -7.39
N ARG A 242 -15.18 10.67 -8.06
CA ARG A 242 -14.75 10.29 -9.41
C ARG A 242 -14.21 8.86 -9.43
N SER A 243 -13.27 8.52 -8.55
CA SER A 243 -12.68 7.17 -8.49
C SER A 243 -13.71 6.12 -8.07
N ALA A 244 -14.61 6.46 -7.14
CA ALA A 244 -15.71 5.60 -6.71
C ALA A 244 -16.66 5.28 -7.88
N SER A 245 -17.10 6.32 -8.58
CA SER A 245 -17.99 6.18 -9.75
C SER A 245 -17.32 5.40 -10.88
N LEU A 246 -16.02 5.59 -11.09
CA LEU A 246 -15.25 4.84 -12.09
C LEU A 246 -15.15 3.36 -11.73
N LEU A 247 -14.94 3.03 -10.45
CA LEU A 247 -14.88 1.65 -9.97
C LEU A 247 -16.22 0.94 -10.15
N GLU A 248 -17.32 1.58 -9.74
CA GLU A 248 -18.68 1.04 -9.87
C GLU A 248 -19.00 0.73 -11.34
N GLN A 249 -18.73 1.68 -12.24
CA GLN A 249 -18.97 1.51 -13.68
C GLN A 249 -18.09 0.42 -14.29
N SER A 250 -16.80 0.41 -13.97
CA SER A 250 -15.85 -0.55 -14.54
C SER A 250 -16.11 -1.97 -14.05
N ALA A 251 -16.38 -2.13 -12.75
CA ALA A 251 -16.72 -3.41 -12.16
C ALA A 251 -18.02 -3.97 -12.77
N SER A 252 -19.07 -3.16 -12.89
CA SER A 252 -20.35 -3.58 -13.48
C SER A 252 -20.29 -3.85 -14.98
N ALA A 253 -19.41 -3.17 -15.72
CA ALA A 253 -19.23 -3.37 -17.15
C ALA A 253 -18.32 -4.57 -17.50
N GLY A 254 -17.73 -5.25 -16.50
CA GLY A 254 -16.90 -6.43 -16.73
C GLY A 254 -15.53 -6.10 -17.34
N TYR A 255 -14.93 -4.97 -16.95
CA TYR A 255 -13.57 -4.64 -17.36
C TYR A 255 -12.56 -5.67 -16.87
N ASN A 256 -11.37 -5.66 -17.45
CA ASN A 256 -10.26 -6.49 -17.04
C ASN A 256 -9.95 -6.36 -15.52
N TYR A 257 -9.66 -7.49 -14.86
CA TYR A 257 -9.42 -7.52 -13.42
C TYR A 257 -8.29 -6.59 -12.96
N ASN A 258 -7.12 -6.58 -13.63
CA ASN A 258 -6.03 -5.66 -13.29
C ASN A 258 -6.47 -4.19 -13.37
N MET A 259 -7.29 -3.84 -14.38
CA MET A 259 -7.81 -2.49 -14.52
C MET A 259 -8.74 -2.13 -13.35
N VAL A 260 -9.63 -3.06 -12.96
CA VAL A 260 -10.54 -2.87 -11.83
C VAL A 260 -9.78 -2.74 -10.51
N GLU A 261 -8.74 -3.56 -10.29
CA GLU A 261 -7.86 -3.44 -9.11
C GLU A 261 -7.10 -2.11 -9.11
N MET A 262 -6.57 -1.66 -10.24
CA MET A 262 -5.90 -0.35 -10.33
C MET A 262 -6.84 0.80 -9.93
N ILE A 263 -8.10 0.75 -10.38
CA ILE A 263 -9.11 1.78 -10.01
C ILE A 263 -9.47 1.66 -8.52
N LYS A 264 -9.57 0.43 -8.00
CA LYS A 264 -9.80 0.19 -6.57
C LYS A 264 -8.66 0.77 -5.74
N ASP A 265 -7.41 0.55 -6.11
CA ASP A 265 -6.26 1.08 -5.38
C ASP A 265 -6.19 2.60 -5.42
N ASP A 266 -6.53 3.23 -6.55
CA ASP A 266 -6.69 4.69 -6.61
C ASP A 266 -7.80 5.18 -5.67
N LEU A 267 -8.97 4.51 -5.65
CA LEU A 267 -10.05 4.81 -4.72
C LEU A 267 -9.60 4.67 -3.26
N GLU A 268 -8.90 3.60 -2.91
CA GLU A 268 -8.36 3.38 -1.56
C GLU A 268 -7.41 4.52 -1.16
N ARG A 269 -6.49 4.89 -2.06
CA ARG A 269 -5.60 6.03 -1.85
C ARG A 269 -6.35 7.33 -1.63
N ARG A 270 -7.32 7.67 -2.50
CA ARG A 270 -8.15 8.88 -2.36
C ARG A 270 -8.94 8.90 -1.06
N TYR A 271 -9.48 7.75 -0.65
CA TYR A 271 -10.17 7.59 0.62
C TYR A 271 -9.24 7.89 1.81
N TYR A 272 -8.03 7.32 1.83
CA TYR A 272 -7.09 7.56 2.93
C TYR A 272 -6.49 8.98 2.92
N GLU A 273 -6.23 9.57 1.75
CA GLU A 273 -5.85 10.99 1.62
C GLU A 273 -6.92 11.90 2.23
N LEU A 274 -8.19 11.71 1.85
CA LEU A 274 -9.31 12.49 2.37
C LEU A 274 -9.53 12.26 3.87
N LEU A 275 -9.42 11.01 4.36
CA LEU A 275 -9.49 10.75 5.79
C LEU A 275 -8.39 11.45 6.59
N ASP A 276 -7.17 11.55 6.05
CA ASP A 276 -6.07 12.26 6.70
C ASP A 276 -6.32 13.77 6.73
N GLU A 277 -6.87 14.34 5.65
CA GLU A 277 -7.32 15.74 5.61
C GLU A 277 -8.39 16.02 6.66
N LEU A 278 -9.48 15.23 6.68
CA LEU A 278 -10.56 15.40 7.67
C LEU A 278 -10.09 15.19 9.12
N LYS A 279 -9.11 14.30 9.34
CA LYS A 279 -8.49 14.12 10.65
C LYS A 279 -7.72 15.35 11.11
N LYS A 280 -7.05 16.07 10.21
CA LYS A 280 -6.30 17.29 10.57
C LYS A 280 -7.22 18.40 11.07
N ASP A 281 -8.45 18.46 10.57
CA ASP A 281 -9.43 19.49 10.96
C ASP A 281 -10.28 19.10 12.19
N THR A 282 -10.42 17.80 12.45
CA THR A 282 -11.08 17.29 13.67
C THR A 282 -10.14 17.15 14.86
N THR A 283 -8.84 17.00 14.61
CA THR A 283 -7.85 16.93 15.69
C THR A 283 -7.51 18.36 16.07
N PRO A 284 -7.75 18.81 17.33
CA PRO A 284 -7.21 20.09 17.76
C PRO A 284 -5.71 20.07 17.48
N ALA A 285 -5.19 21.13 16.85
CA ALA A 285 -3.77 21.26 16.57
C ALA A 285 -2.98 20.79 17.80
N PRO A 286 -2.02 19.85 17.64
CA PRO A 286 -1.36 19.25 18.78
C PRO A 286 -0.87 20.39 19.66
N THR A 287 -1.28 20.36 20.93
CA THR A 287 -0.84 21.36 21.90
C THR A 287 0.69 21.44 21.83
N PRO A 288 1.32 22.61 22.10
CA PRO A 288 2.77 22.71 22.10
C PRO A 288 3.46 21.56 22.86
N VAL A 289 2.82 21.11 23.95
CA VAL A 289 3.21 19.94 24.73
C VAL A 289 3.23 18.65 23.91
N GLN A 290 2.17 18.33 23.17
CA GLN A 290 2.09 17.13 22.33
C GLN A 290 3.08 17.16 21.16
N ASN A 291 3.23 18.31 20.51
CA ASN A 291 4.17 18.45 19.39
C ASN A 291 5.62 18.25 19.85
N ASP A 292 6.04 18.94 20.92
CA ASP A 292 7.38 18.79 21.47
C ASP A 292 7.62 17.37 22.02
N LYS A 293 6.59 16.72 22.58
CA LYS A 293 6.67 15.32 23.03
C LYS A 293 6.90 14.35 21.87
N VAL A 294 6.18 14.50 20.74
CA VAL A 294 6.40 13.68 19.54
C VAL A 294 7.79 13.94 18.93
N GLN A 295 8.21 15.19 18.87
CA GLN A 295 9.54 15.54 18.36
C GLN A 295 10.67 14.96 19.24
N LEU A 296 10.48 14.93 20.56
CA LEU A 296 11.40 14.25 21.47
C LEU A 296 11.43 12.73 21.23
N GLN A 297 10.27 12.08 21.07
CA GLN A 297 10.20 10.64 20.76
C GLN A 297 10.97 10.29 19.49
N ASN A 298 10.71 11.01 18.40
CA ASN A 298 11.39 10.79 17.12
C ASN A 298 12.92 10.92 17.25
N ARG A 299 13.39 11.80 18.14
CA ARG A 299 14.83 11.95 18.41
C ARG A 299 15.40 10.85 19.31
N ILE A 300 14.64 10.37 20.29
CA ILE A 300 15.01 9.18 21.07
C ILE A 300 15.18 7.98 20.15
N ASP A 301 14.22 7.76 19.24
CA ASP A 301 14.26 6.64 18.30
C ASP A 301 15.48 6.74 17.36
N TYR A 302 15.73 7.92 16.79
CA TYR A 302 16.93 8.16 15.99
C TYR A 302 18.23 7.96 16.78
N ALA A 303 18.29 8.40 18.03
CA ALA A 303 19.47 8.20 18.86
C ALA A 303 19.74 6.71 19.14
N TRP A 304 18.69 5.89 19.26
CA TRP A 304 18.82 4.44 19.39
C TRP A 304 19.37 3.78 18.12
N THR A 305 19.01 4.24 16.92
CA THR A 305 19.61 3.68 15.68
C THR A 305 21.12 3.96 15.60
N LEU A 306 21.57 5.12 16.10
CA LEU A 306 23.01 5.43 16.19
C LEU A 306 23.78 4.49 17.14
N MET A 307 23.10 3.88 18.11
CA MET A 307 23.73 2.91 19.03
C MET A 307 24.07 1.58 18.35
N GLU A 308 23.59 1.35 17.13
CA GLU A 308 23.89 0.15 16.33
C GLU A 308 25.16 0.30 15.48
N LEU A 309 25.75 1.50 15.45
CA LEU A 309 26.97 1.77 14.70
C LEU A 309 28.19 1.00 15.26
N PRO A 310 29.19 0.67 14.43
CA PRO A 310 30.33 -0.11 14.85
C PRO A 310 31.20 0.64 15.86
N ALA A 311 31.38 0.04 17.04
CA ALA A 311 32.25 0.56 18.09
C ALA A 311 33.71 0.16 17.86
N GLY A 312 34.64 1.08 18.17
CA GLY A 312 36.08 0.79 18.17
C GLY A 312 36.96 2.00 17.93
N ILE A 313 38.22 1.74 17.57
CA ILE A 313 39.27 2.76 17.40
C ILE A 313 39.73 2.94 15.96
N ARG A 314 39.21 2.14 15.02
CA ARG A 314 39.58 2.21 13.60
C ARG A 314 38.79 3.32 12.90
N SER A 315 39.29 3.75 11.73
CA SER A 315 38.58 4.66 10.84
C SER A 315 37.14 4.17 10.60
N GLY A 316 36.19 5.09 10.63
CA GLY A 316 34.77 4.80 10.50
C GLY A 316 34.08 4.23 11.75
N GLN A 317 34.82 3.92 12.83
CA GLN A 317 34.27 3.44 14.10
C GLN A 317 34.13 4.57 15.12
N THR A 318 33.17 4.42 16.03
CA THR A 318 32.94 5.36 17.13
C THR A 318 33.55 4.81 18.43
N PRO A 319 34.27 5.62 19.23
CA PRO A 319 34.86 5.16 20.50
C PRO A 319 33.79 4.68 21.50
N GLN A 320 34.11 3.64 22.27
CA GLN A 320 33.20 3.07 23.27
C GLN A 320 32.69 4.10 24.30
N SER A 321 33.51 5.08 24.66
CA SER A 321 33.13 6.16 25.58
C SER A 321 31.97 7.02 25.05
N ALA A 322 31.90 7.24 23.73
CA ALA A 322 30.82 8.01 23.11
C ALA A 322 29.46 7.30 23.20
N PHE A 323 29.44 5.96 23.08
CA PHE A 323 28.21 5.18 23.30
C PHE A 323 27.70 5.28 24.74
N GLY A 324 28.62 5.31 25.71
CA GLY A 324 28.27 5.52 27.12
C GLY A 324 27.64 6.90 27.36
N ASP A 325 28.19 7.94 26.75
CA ASP A 325 27.66 9.31 26.81
C ASP A 325 26.28 9.41 26.15
N LEU A 326 26.14 8.91 24.92
CA LEU A 326 24.87 8.95 24.17
C LEU A 326 23.78 8.16 24.89
N ARG A 327 24.08 6.95 25.40
CA ARG A 327 23.11 6.16 26.17
C ARG A 327 22.60 6.91 27.40
N ARG A 328 23.44 7.67 28.10
CA ARG A 328 23.00 8.49 29.24
C ARG A 328 22.06 9.61 28.79
N ALA A 329 22.37 10.28 27.68
CA ALA A 329 21.52 11.32 27.12
C ALA A 329 20.15 10.75 26.69
N ILE A 330 20.13 9.58 26.04
CA ILE A 330 18.89 8.88 25.66
C ILE A 330 18.06 8.57 26.90
N ARG A 331 18.64 7.97 27.94
CA ARG A 331 17.91 7.65 29.19
C ARG A 331 17.34 8.90 29.87
N LYS A 332 18.05 10.03 29.80
CA LYS A 332 17.57 11.30 30.33
C LYS A 332 16.39 11.83 29.50
N ALA A 333 16.48 11.78 28.18
CA ALA A 333 15.40 12.14 27.27
C ALA A 333 14.17 11.25 27.46
N GLU A 334 14.34 9.92 27.59
CA GLU A 334 13.26 8.97 27.90
C GLU A 334 12.57 9.32 29.22
N SER A 335 13.34 9.65 30.27
CA SER A 335 12.74 10.04 31.56
C SER A 335 11.90 11.32 31.44
N VAL A 336 12.31 12.29 30.61
CA VAL A 336 11.50 13.49 30.35
C VAL A 336 10.30 13.15 29.47
N TYR A 337 10.46 12.27 28.49
CA TYR A 337 9.36 11.80 27.65
C TYR A 337 8.24 11.14 28.48
N GLU A 338 8.60 10.31 29.45
CA GLU A 338 7.66 9.63 30.34
C GLU A 338 6.99 10.56 31.35
N LYS A 339 7.76 11.46 31.98
CA LYS A 339 7.32 12.22 33.17
C LYS A 339 7.07 13.71 32.91
N GLY A 340 7.58 14.24 31.80
CA GLY A 340 7.42 15.63 31.42
C GLY A 340 5.96 16.00 31.20
N SER A 341 5.63 17.24 31.49
CA SER A 341 4.26 17.76 31.43
C SER A 341 4.12 19.04 30.61
N THR A 342 5.24 19.70 30.30
CA THR A 342 5.27 20.98 29.59
C THR A 342 6.06 20.91 28.29
N ALA A 343 5.68 21.77 27.34
CA ALA A 343 6.36 21.95 26.06
C ALA A 343 7.85 22.28 26.24
N ALA A 344 8.15 23.18 27.20
CA ALA A 344 9.51 23.60 27.51
C ALA A 344 10.39 22.45 28.02
N GLU A 345 9.86 21.54 28.84
CA GLU A 345 10.61 20.35 29.31
C GLU A 345 10.97 19.43 28.14
N PHE A 346 10.00 19.12 27.26
CA PHE A 346 10.24 18.27 26.10
C PHE A 346 11.21 18.92 25.10
N LYS A 347 11.05 20.22 24.83
CA LYS A 347 11.95 20.97 23.95
C LYS A 347 13.38 21.00 24.50
N ALA A 348 13.56 21.28 25.79
CA ALA A 348 14.88 21.31 26.42
C ALA A 348 15.55 19.94 26.39
N ALA A 349 14.80 18.87 26.69
CA ALA A 349 15.32 17.50 26.60
C ALA A 349 15.73 17.12 25.17
N ARG A 350 14.97 17.57 24.17
CA ARG A 350 15.31 17.36 22.76
C ARG A 350 16.59 18.10 22.38
N GLU A 351 16.71 19.38 22.73
CA GLU A 351 17.92 20.18 22.44
C GLU A 351 19.16 19.58 23.10
N GLU A 352 19.03 19.05 24.33
CA GLU A 352 20.12 18.35 25.02
C GLU A 352 20.50 17.02 24.32
N LEU A 353 19.49 16.26 23.86
CA LEU A 353 19.73 15.03 23.12
C LEU A 353 20.37 15.31 21.76
N ASP A 354 19.91 16.32 21.01
CA ASP A 354 20.48 16.74 19.73
C ASP A 354 21.96 17.16 19.90
N GLY A 355 22.30 17.90 20.97
CA GLY A 355 23.68 18.23 21.29
C GLY A 355 24.53 16.98 21.56
N SER A 356 23.97 15.98 22.25
CA SER A 356 24.66 14.71 22.53
C SER A 356 24.86 13.86 21.27
N ILE A 357 23.87 13.85 20.37
CA ILE A 357 23.97 13.21 19.04
C ILE A 357 25.09 13.85 18.22
N GLN A 358 25.15 15.19 18.16
CA GLN A 358 26.21 15.90 17.42
C GLN A 358 27.60 15.54 17.96
N VAL A 359 27.77 15.51 19.29
CA VAL A 359 29.02 15.08 19.91
C VAL A 359 29.35 13.62 19.56
N PHE A 360 28.36 12.73 19.61
CA PHE A 360 28.56 11.32 19.25
C PHE A 360 29.04 11.14 17.81
N VAL A 361 28.37 11.78 16.85
CA VAL A 361 28.73 11.72 15.42
C VAL A 361 30.10 12.33 15.17
N SER A 362 30.43 13.44 15.83
CA SER A 362 31.76 14.10 15.70
C SER A 362 32.93 13.24 16.21
N ARG A 363 32.66 12.26 17.09
CA ARG A 363 33.67 11.36 17.64
C ARG A 363 33.97 10.15 16.75
N LYS A 364 33.23 9.97 15.65
CA LYS A 364 33.54 8.96 14.63
C LYS A 364 34.96 9.20 14.11
N LYS A 365 35.79 8.16 14.11
CA LYS A 365 37.17 8.30 13.63
C LYS A 365 37.18 8.54 12.12
N PRO A 366 37.97 9.52 11.65
CA PRO A 366 38.06 9.85 10.23
C PRO A 366 38.57 8.67 9.41
#